data_AF-A0A067PBK1-F1
#
_entry.id   AF-A0A067PBK1-F1
#
_cell.length_a   1.000
_cell.length_b   1.000
_cell.length_c   1.000
_cell.angle_alpha   90.00
_cell.angle_beta   90.00
_cell.angle_gamma   90.00
#
_symmetry.space_group_name_H-M   'P 1'
#
loop_
_entity.id
_entity.type
_entity.pdbx_description
1 polymer ?
#
loop_
_entity_poly.entity_id
_entity_poly.type
_entity_poly.pdbx_seq_one_letter_code
_entity_poly.pdbx_strand_id
1 'polypeptide(L)'
;MWTGKWWNAVQTVLPKGATLAPIIVSTNKTQLTQFSGSKSAYPVYLTIGNLPKSIQRRPSENSTVLLSYLSSDKINTSHLSKAEKKAKMQRLFHESMRTILEPLREASVKGVEMVCGDGKVRMVHPVLTSYIANYPEQCLVSCTKSGTCPKCDHPHKDLQNATPG
;
A
#
# COMPACT_ATOMS: atom_id res chain seq x y z
N MET A 1 7.60 -2.60 -13.24
CA MET A 1 7.69 -3.78 -12.34
C MET A 1 6.62 -4.79 -12.75
N TRP A 2 6.82 -5.51 -13.86
CA TRP A 2 5.77 -6.35 -14.48
C TRP A 2 6.19 -7.82 -14.66
N THR A 3 7.44 -8.14 -14.35
CA THR A 3 7.94 -9.51 -14.41
C THR A 3 8.02 -10.05 -12.99
N GLY A 4 7.33 -11.15 -12.68
CA GLY A 4 7.46 -11.89 -11.41
C GLY A 4 8.88 -12.40 -11.10
N LYS A 5 9.90 -11.93 -11.84
CA LYS A 5 11.33 -12.16 -11.61
C LYS A 5 11.75 -11.77 -10.20
N TRP A 6 11.26 -10.64 -9.68
CA TRP A 6 11.57 -10.22 -8.30
C TRP A 6 11.10 -11.24 -7.28
N TRP A 7 9.88 -11.77 -7.46
CA TRP A 7 9.33 -12.82 -6.59
C TRP A 7 10.27 -14.02 -6.56
N ASN A 8 10.63 -14.53 -7.73
CA ASN A 8 11.49 -15.70 -7.84
C ASN A 8 12.86 -15.45 -7.20
N ALA A 9 13.45 -14.28 -7.42
CA ALA A 9 14.73 -13.90 -6.83
C ALA A 9 14.67 -13.87 -5.29
N VAL A 10 13.62 -13.29 -4.71
CA VAL A 10 13.46 -13.26 -3.26
C VAL A 10 13.16 -14.65 -2.71
N GLN A 11 12.35 -15.45 -3.40
CA GLN A 11 12.05 -16.82 -2.98
C GLN A 11 13.31 -17.71 -2.97
N THR A 12 14.28 -17.48 -3.87
CA THR A 12 15.53 -18.27 -3.92
C THR A 12 16.48 -18.01 -2.75
N VAL A 13 16.37 -16.86 -2.07
CA VAL A 13 17.22 -16.55 -0.90
C VAL A 13 16.62 -17.03 0.43
N LEU A 14 15.35 -17.47 0.42
CA LEU A 14 14.70 -17.96 1.62
C LEU A 14 15.15 -19.40 1.96
N PRO A 15 15.09 -19.80 3.24
CA PRO A 15 15.40 -21.16 3.67
C PRO A 15 14.57 -22.21 2.91
N LYS A 16 15.13 -23.41 2.73
CA LYS A 16 14.45 -24.51 2.05
C LYS A 16 13.14 -24.84 2.78
N GLY A 17 12.02 -24.82 2.04
CA GLY A 17 10.68 -25.06 2.58
C GLY A 17 9.94 -23.81 3.06
N ALA A 18 10.62 -22.66 3.15
CA ALA A 18 9.97 -21.38 3.42
C ALA A 18 9.28 -20.83 2.17
N THR A 19 8.22 -20.04 2.36
CA THR A 19 7.39 -19.46 1.30
C THR A 19 7.34 -17.95 1.42
N LEU A 20 7.58 -17.24 0.33
CA LEU A 20 7.36 -15.81 0.24
C LEU A 20 5.86 -15.51 0.13
N ALA A 21 5.37 -14.55 0.92
CA ALA A 21 4.03 -13.99 0.79
C ALA A 21 4.09 -12.49 0.44
N PRO A 22 4.04 -12.11 -0.84
CA PRO A 22 4.03 -10.72 -1.25
C PRO A 22 2.78 -10.01 -0.76
N ILE A 23 2.96 -9.03 0.10
CA ILE A 23 1.89 -8.19 0.62
C ILE A 23 1.72 -7.01 -0.33
N ILE A 24 0.47 -6.79 -0.75
CA ILE A 24 0.06 -5.68 -1.58
C ILE A 24 -0.92 -4.85 -0.77
N VAL A 25 -0.57 -3.58 -0.57
CA VAL A 25 -1.43 -2.63 0.14
C VAL A 25 -2.09 -1.70 -0.87
N SER A 26 -3.32 -1.31 -0.61
CA SER A 26 -3.98 -0.25 -1.38
C SER A 26 -4.72 0.71 -0.48
N THR A 27 -4.74 1.98 -0.90
CA THR A 27 -5.59 2.99 -0.28
C THR A 27 -6.37 3.71 -1.36
N ASN A 28 -7.61 4.03 -1.04
CA ASN A 28 -8.45 4.86 -1.88
C ASN A 28 -9.24 5.79 -0.97
N LYS A 29 -9.20 7.10 -1.21
CA LYS A 29 -9.97 8.04 -0.39
C LYS A 29 -11.46 7.79 -0.61
N THR A 30 -12.19 7.49 0.47
CA THR A 30 -13.63 7.26 0.40
C THR A 30 -14.37 8.26 1.28
N GLN A 31 -15.45 8.85 0.76
CA GLN A 31 -16.37 9.66 1.56
C GLN A 31 -17.23 8.72 2.42
N LEU A 32 -17.21 8.92 3.74
CA LEU A 32 -17.96 8.12 4.70
C LEU A 32 -19.40 8.62 4.88
N THR A 33 -19.66 9.92 4.67
CA THR A 33 -21.00 10.51 4.74
C THR A 33 -21.22 11.54 3.63
N GLN A 34 -22.30 11.39 2.85
CA GLN A 34 -22.66 12.33 1.77
C GLN A 34 -23.53 13.51 2.26
N PHE A 35 -24.28 13.34 3.36
CA PHE A 35 -25.34 14.29 3.76
C PHE A 35 -25.23 14.83 5.18
N SER A 36 -24.22 14.42 5.97
CA SER A 36 -24.05 14.89 7.35
C SER A 36 -22.57 14.95 7.72
N GLY A 37 -21.99 16.16 7.66
CA GLY A 37 -20.68 16.46 8.23
C GLY A 37 -19.45 16.01 7.43
N SER A 38 -19.57 15.80 6.11
CA SER A 38 -18.48 15.58 5.15
C SER A 38 -17.24 14.86 5.73
N LYS A 39 -17.43 13.65 6.26
CA LYS A 39 -16.32 12.87 6.81
C LYS A 39 -15.71 12.02 5.70
N SER A 40 -14.41 12.11 5.50
CA SER A 40 -13.66 11.21 4.62
C SER A 40 -12.64 10.39 5.40
N ALA A 41 -12.35 9.19 4.89
CA ALA A 41 -11.29 8.35 5.41
C ALA A 41 -10.56 7.67 4.27
N TYR A 42 -9.32 7.26 4.52
CA TYR A 42 -8.59 6.38 3.64
C TYR A 42 -8.64 4.97 4.23
N PRO A 43 -9.55 4.09 3.76
CA PRO A 43 -9.41 2.67 4.03
C PRO A 43 -8.07 2.15 3.51
N VAL A 44 -7.37 1.37 4.35
CA VAL A 44 -6.16 0.64 4.01
C VAL A 44 -6.53 -0.81 3.82
N TYR A 45 -6.41 -1.29 2.59
CA TYR A 45 -6.68 -2.67 2.23
C TYR A 45 -5.38 -3.44 2.03
N LEU A 46 -5.42 -4.72 2.35
CA LEU A 46 -4.33 -5.67 2.16
C LEU A 46 -4.80 -6.86 1.34
N THR A 47 -3.99 -7.27 0.37
CA THR A 47 -4.12 -8.54 -0.34
C THR A 47 -2.76 -9.20 -0.49
N ILE A 48 -2.73 -10.49 -0.82
CA ILE A 48 -1.50 -11.25 -1.03
C ILE A 48 -1.32 -11.58 -2.51
N GLY A 49 -0.08 -11.47 -2.99
CA GLY A 49 0.29 -11.77 -4.37
C GLY A 49 0.17 -13.25 -4.72
N ASN A 50 0.08 -14.15 -3.73
CA ASN A 50 -0.05 -15.60 -3.95
C ASN A 50 -1.42 -15.99 -4.48
N LEU A 51 -2.41 -15.10 -4.37
CA LEU A 51 -3.74 -15.37 -4.89
C LEU A 51 -3.75 -15.32 -6.42
N PRO A 52 -4.37 -16.32 -7.08
CA PRO A 52 -4.64 -16.27 -8.50
C PRO A 52 -5.36 -14.99 -8.90
N LYS A 53 -5.00 -14.44 -10.06
CA LYS A 53 -5.59 -13.20 -10.59
C LYS A 53 -7.11 -13.29 -10.77
N SER A 54 -7.63 -14.48 -11.06
CA SER A 54 -9.07 -14.75 -11.13
C SER A 54 -9.77 -14.55 -9.79
N ILE A 55 -9.11 -14.90 -8.68
CA ILE A 55 -9.62 -14.77 -7.30
C ILE A 55 -9.49 -13.31 -6.82
N GLN A 56 -8.36 -12.64 -7.09
CA GLN A 56 -8.18 -11.22 -6.74
C GLN A 56 -9.24 -10.31 -7.39
N ARG A 57 -9.73 -10.68 -8.58
CA ARG A 57 -10.73 -9.89 -9.34
C ARG A 57 -12.17 -10.17 -8.94
N ARG A 58 -12.41 -11.08 -8.00
CA ARG A 58 -13.76 -11.44 -7.54
C ARG A 58 -13.98 -10.89 -6.14
N PRO A 59 -14.77 -9.80 -5.98
CA PRO A 59 -15.08 -9.25 -4.67
C PRO A 59 -15.72 -10.25 -3.71
N SER A 60 -16.50 -11.21 -4.24
CA SER A 60 -17.16 -12.26 -3.45
C SER A 60 -16.22 -13.27 -2.78
N GLU A 61 -14.96 -13.35 -3.25
CA GLU A 61 -13.97 -14.32 -2.73
C GLU A 61 -13.19 -13.78 -1.53
N ASN A 62 -13.52 -12.57 -1.04
CA ASN A 62 -12.86 -11.93 0.10
C ASN A 62 -11.32 -11.92 0.00
N SER A 63 -10.81 -11.77 -1.22
CA SER A 63 -9.37 -11.79 -1.55
C SER A 63 -8.59 -10.58 -1.01
N THR A 64 -9.30 -9.62 -0.42
CA THR A 64 -8.76 -8.39 0.14
C THR A 64 -9.37 -8.16 1.52
N VAL A 65 -8.52 -7.82 2.50
CA VAL A 65 -8.91 -7.54 3.88
C VAL A 65 -8.72 -6.06 4.16
N LEU A 66 -9.66 -5.44 4.88
CA LEU A 66 -9.51 -4.09 5.39
C LEU A 66 -8.69 -4.10 6.68
N LEU A 67 -7.56 -3.39 6.70
CA LEU A 67 -6.69 -3.27 7.87
C LEU A 67 -7.08 -2.11 8.79
N SER A 68 -7.38 -0.94 8.22
CA SER A 68 -7.65 0.27 9.01
C SER A 68 -8.37 1.35 8.21
N TYR A 69 -8.91 2.34 8.93
CA TYR A 69 -9.39 3.60 8.36
C TYR A 69 -8.51 4.75 8.85
N LEU A 70 -7.82 5.43 7.94
CA LEU A 70 -7.06 6.64 8.28
C LEU A 70 -8.00 7.85 8.27
N SER A 71 -8.09 8.56 9.40
CA SER A 71 -8.89 9.80 9.48
C SER A 71 -8.22 10.95 8.72
N SER A 72 -9.00 11.70 7.94
CA SER A 72 -8.54 12.96 7.32
C SER A 72 -8.97 14.22 8.07
N ASP A 73 -9.94 14.13 8.99
CA ASP A 73 -10.73 15.31 9.39
C ASP A 73 -10.57 15.73 10.85
N LYS A 74 -9.81 14.99 11.67
CA LYS A 74 -9.77 15.18 13.13
C LYS A 74 -8.66 16.08 13.66
N ILE A 75 -7.87 16.71 12.79
CA ILE A 75 -6.77 17.56 13.25
C ILE A 75 -7.30 18.98 13.47
N ASN A 76 -7.28 19.47 14.71
CA ASN A 76 -7.49 20.88 14.97
C ASN A 76 -6.33 21.66 14.32
N THR A 77 -6.66 22.41 13.28
CA THR A 77 -5.70 23.14 12.46
C THR A 77 -6.06 24.62 12.33
N SER A 78 -6.93 25.13 13.21
CA SER A 78 -7.39 26.53 13.21
C SER A 78 -6.23 27.53 13.14
N HIS A 79 -5.10 27.23 13.79
CA HIS A 79 -3.92 28.10 13.90
C HIS A 79 -2.82 27.82 12.86
N LEU A 80 -3.01 26.89 11.93
CA LEU A 80 -1.98 26.49 10.96
C LEU A 80 -2.24 27.08 9.57
N SER A 81 -1.16 27.47 8.89
CA SER A 81 -1.19 27.81 7.48
C SER A 81 -1.59 26.60 6.62
N LYS A 82 -1.99 26.85 5.36
CA LYS A 82 -2.36 25.78 4.42
C LYS A 82 -1.20 24.81 4.15
N ALA A 83 0.04 25.30 4.14
CA ALA A 83 1.23 24.50 3.93
C ALA A 83 1.51 23.59 5.14
N GLU A 84 1.44 24.14 6.36
CA GLU A 84 1.64 23.37 7.60
C GLU A 84 0.57 22.31 7.80
N LYS A 85 -0.69 22.64 7.49
CA LYS A 85 -1.82 21.68 7.46
C LYS A 85 -1.49 20.48 6.58
N LYS A 86 -1.03 20.73 5.35
CA LYS A 86 -0.68 19.68 4.39
C LYS A 86 0.49 18.83 4.90
N ALA A 87 1.57 19.47 5.37
CA ALA A 87 2.73 18.75 5.89
C ALA A 87 2.38 17.88 7.10
N LYS A 88 1.57 18.39 8.03
CA LYS A 88 1.10 17.64 9.21
C LYS A 88 0.23 16.45 8.81
N MET A 89 -0.66 16.63 7.83
CA MET A 89 -1.49 15.53 7.30
C MET A 89 -0.63 14.44 6.64
N GLN A 90 0.37 14.83 5.85
CA GLN A 90 1.31 13.89 5.24
C GLN A 90 2.07 13.10 6.32
N ARG A 91 2.63 13.78 7.32
CA ARG A 91 3.31 13.10 8.44
C ARG A 91 2.39 12.12 9.17
N LEU A 92 1.17 12.54 9.50
CA LEU A 92 0.21 11.65 10.16
C LEU A 92 -0.10 10.42 9.31
N PHE A 93 -0.26 10.58 8.01
CA PHE A 93 -0.47 9.46 7.10
C PHE A 93 0.71 8.49 7.13
N HIS A 94 1.96 8.98 7.01
CA HIS A 94 3.14 8.12 7.02
C HIS A 94 3.37 7.43 8.38
N GLU A 95 3.16 8.13 9.50
CA GLU A 95 3.26 7.52 10.84
C GLU A 95 2.17 6.47 11.08
N SER A 96 0.96 6.71 10.56
CA SER A 96 -0.11 5.72 10.63
C SER A 96 0.23 4.49 9.81
N MET A 97 0.70 4.66 8.56
CA MET A 97 1.14 3.56 7.70
C MET A 97 2.32 2.80 8.29
N ARG A 98 3.29 3.50 8.90
CA ARG A 98 4.39 2.88 9.65
C ARG A 98 3.85 1.98 10.75
N THR A 99 2.98 2.51 11.61
CA THR A 99 2.39 1.75 12.72
C THR A 99 1.64 0.50 12.22
N ILE A 100 0.83 0.64 11.16
CA ILE A 100 0.05 -0.48 10.59
C ILE A 100 0.96 -1.58 10.03
N LEU A 101 2.08 -1.20 9.40
CA LEU A 101 2.95 -2.13 8.69
C LEU A 101 4.17 -2.57 9.52
N GLU A 102 4.38 -2.03 10.72
CA GLU A 102 5.50 -2.38 11.60
C GLU A 102 5.62 -3.89 11.85
N PRO A 103 4.53 -4.66 12.08
CA PRO A 103 4.63 -6.11 12.27
C PRO A 103 5.25 -6.86 11.09
N LEU A 104 5.14 -6.32 9.86
CA LEU A 104 5.72 -6.93 8.67
C LEU A 104 7.26 -6.87 8.68
N ARG A 105 7.88 -5.91 9.38
CA ARG A 105 9.34 -5.77 9.37
C ARG A 105 10.00 -6.99 10.00
N GLU A 106 9.54 -7.39 11.18
CA GLU A 106 10.04 -8.59 11.86
C GLU A 106 9.58 -9.87 11.14
N ALA A 107 8.30 -9.96 10.77
CA ALA A 107 7.75 -11.13 10.11
C ALA A 107 8.42 -11.42 8.76
N SER A 108 8.81 -10.39 8.00
CA SER A 108 9.51 -10.57 6.72
C SER A 108 10.88 -11.24 6.87
N VAL A 109 11.57 -10.99 7.99
CA VAL A 109 12.92 -11.51 8.25
C VAL A 109 12.86 -12.87 8.93
N LYS A 110 12.11 -12.98 10.04
CA LYS A 110 12.04 -14.20 10.83
C LYS A 110 11.14 -15.26 10.21
N GLY A 111 10.18 -14.84 9.39
CA GLY A 111 9.08 -15.69 8.94
C GLY A 111 8.05 -15.90 10.06
N VAL A 112 6.87 -16.39 9.67
CA VAL A 112 5.77 -16.74 10.56
C VAL A 112 5.20 -18.07 10.09
N GLU A 113 4.97 -19.01 11.01
CA GLU A 113 4.28 -20.25 10.66
C GLU A 113 2.82 -19.97 10.33
N MET A 114 2.40 -20.37 9.14
CA MET A 114 1.04 -20.16 8.66
C MET A 114 0.49 -21.43 8.03
N VAL A 115 -0.79 -21.71 8.30
CA VAL A 115 -1.55 -22.74 7.59
C VAL A 115 -1.87 -22.21 6.19
N CYS A 116 -1.37 -22.90 5.17
CA CYS A 116 -1.62 -22.55 3.78
C CYS A 116 -2.96 -23.13 3.28
N GLY A 117 -3.41 -22.69 2.10
CA GLY A 117 -4.68 -23.14 1.51
C GLY A 117 -4.77 -24.64 1.20
N ASP A 118 -3.63 -25.36 1.20
CA ASP A 118 -3.57 -26.82 1.05
C ASP A 118 -3.53 -27.56 2.41
N GLY A 119 -3.77 -26.85 3.51
CA GLY A 119 -3.79 -27.40 4.88
C GLY A 119 -2.41 -27.62 5.50
N LYS A 120 -1.32 -27.36 4.79
CA LYS A 120 0.04 -27.55 5.31
C LYS A 120 0.53 -26.29 6.02
N VAL A 121 1.26 -26.48 7.12
CA VAL A 121 1.96 -25.40 7.80
C VAL A 121 3.28 -25.13 7.07
N ARG A 122 3.54 -23.87 6.76
CA ARG A 122 4.82 -23.42 6.17
C ARG A 122 5.34 -22.20 6.91
N MET A 123 6.65 -22.05 6.92
CA MET A 123 7.29 -20.80 7.31
C MET A 123 7.05 -19.77 6.20
N VAL A 124 6.26 -18.75 6.47
CA VAL A 124 5.87 -17.73 5.51
C VAL A 124 6.57 -16.41 5.83
N HIS A 125 7.23 -15.83 4.83
CA HIS A 125 7.87 -14.52 4.93
C HIS A 125 7.00 -13.49 4.21
N PRO A 126 6.13 -12.73 4.93
CA PRO A 126 5.33 -11.69 4.31
C PRO A 126 6.19 -10.47 3.99
N VAL A 127 6.23 -10.06 2.71
CA VAL A 127 7.07 -8.93 2.26
C VAL A 127 6.21 -7.90 1.55
N LEU A 128 6.21 -6.65 2.04
CA LEU A 128 5.55 -5.54 1.35
C LEU A 128 6.18 -5.33 -0.03
N THR A 129 5.39 -5.60 -1.08
CA THR A 129 5.89 -5.66 -2.46
C THR A 129 5.34 -4.52 -3.31
N SER A 130 4.09 -4.12 -3.09
CA SER A 130 3.46 -3.09 -3.91
C SER A 130 2.47 -2.26 -3.11
N TYR A 131 2.37 -0.99 -3.50
CA TYR A 131 1.36 -0.06 -3.04
C TYR A 131 0.50 0.39 -4.23
N ILE A 132 -0.77 0.00 -4.25
CA ILE A 132 -1.71 0.34 -5.31
C ILE A 132 -2.48 1.59 -4.91
N ALA A 133 -2.34 2.64 -5.71
CA ALA A 133 -2.99 3.91 -5.51
C ALA A 133 -3.23 4.58 -6.88
N ASN A 134 -4.26 5.41 -6.97
CA ASN A 134 -4.45 6.41 -8.03
C ASN A 134 -3.43 7.56 -7.87
N TYR A 135 -3.37 8.47 -8.85
CA TYR A 135 -2.28 9.45 -8.95
C TYR A 135 -2.11 10.39 -7.73
N PRO A 136 -3.16 11.04 -7.20
CA PRO A 136 -3.00 11.92 -6.04
C PRO A 136 -2.46 11.18 -4.81
N GLU A 137 -2.92 9.94 -4.59
CA GLU A 137 -2.51 9.05 -3.51
C GLU A 137 -1.10 8.50 -3.74
N GLN A 138 -0.70 8.22 -4.99
CA GLN A 138 0.71 7.92 -5.30
C GLN A 138 1.59 9.10 -4.90
N CYS A 139 1.22 10.33 -5.24
CA CYS A 139 1.98 11.51 -4.83
C CYS A 139 2.01 11.71 -3.31
N LEU A 140 0.94 11.35 -2.60
CA LEU A 140 0.91 11.33 -1.14
C LEU A 140 1.93 10.34 -0.59
N VAL A 141 1.92 9.10 -1.09
CA VAL A 141 2.78 8.00 -0.61
C VAL A 141 4.24 8.22 -0.95
N SER A 142 4.56 8.78 -2.12
CA SER A 142 5.93 9.06 -2.56
C SER A 142 6.46 10.42 -2.08
N CYS A 143 5.65 11.19 -1.34
CA CYS A 143 5.97 12.58 -0.97
C CYS A 143 6.26 13.49 -2.19
N THR A 144 5.72 13.18 -3.37
CA THR A 144 5.97 13.98 -4.58
C THR A 144 4.96 15.10 -4.75
N LYS A 145 5.37 16.14 -5.49
CA LYS A 145 4.49 17.26 -5.82
C LYS A 145 3.43 16.80 -6.84
N SER A 146 2.19 17.29 -6.69
CA SER A 146 1.19 17.10 -7.75
C SER A 146 1.66 17.80 -9.03
N GLY A 147 1.50 17.16 -10.18
CA GLY A 147 2.11 17.59 -11.43
C GLY A 147 3.57 17.12 -11.57
N THR A 148 4.00 16.08 -10.88
CA THR A 148 5.25 15.36 -11.23
C THR A 148 4.97 13.88 -11.33
N CYS A 149 5.81 13.12 -12.05
CA CYS A 149 5.72 11.67 -12.02
C CYS A 149 6.25 11.15 -10.68
N PRO A 150 5.52 10.29 -9.95
CA PRO A 150 6.02 9.68 -8.72
C PRO A 150 6.99 8.52 -8.97
N LYS A 151 7.28 8.18 -10.24
CA LYS A 151 8.05 6.99 -10.63
C LYS A 151 9.32 7.30 -11.42
N CYS A 152 9.43 8.47 -12.03
CA CYS A 152 10.58 8.87 -12.82
C CYS A 152 10.87 10.36 -12.64
N ASP A 153 12.08 10.77 -12.97
CA ASP A 153 12.57 12.14 -12.82
C ASP A 153 12.28 13.03 -14.03
N HIS A 154 11.35 12.61 -14.90
CA HIS A 154 11.03 13.34 -16.11
C HIS A 154 10.35 14.69 -15.80
N PRO A 155 10.72 15.79 -16.51
CA PRO A 155 10.10 17.09 -16.28
C PRO A 155 8.59 17.03 -16.52
N HIS A 156 7.81 17.78 -15.73
CA HIS A 156 6.34 17.83 -15.89
C HIS A 156 5.90 18.13 -17.33
N LYS A 157 6.66 18.97 -18.04
CA LYS A 157 6.38 19.39 -19.42
C LYS A 157 6.45 18.23 -20.42
N ASP A 158 7.21 17.18 -20.08
CA ASP A 158 7.54 16.07 -20.98
C ASP A 158 6.83 14.77 -20.58
N LEU A 159 5.94 14.79 -19.57
CA LEU A 159 5.18 13.61 -19.14
C LEU A 159 4.21 13.07 -20.20
N GLN A 160 3.90 13.86 -21.23
CA GLN A 160 3.07 13.44 -22.36
C GLN A 160 3.88 12.72 -23.46
N ASN A 161 5.20 12.77 -23.41
CA ASN A 161 6.05 12.18 -24.43
C ASN A 161 6.10 10.65 -24.24
N ALA A 162 5.84 9.92 -25.33
CA ALA A 162 5.69 8.46 -25.29
C ALA A 162 7.00 7.69 -25.00
N THR A 163 8.15 8.36 -25.08
CA THR A 163 9.47 7.76 -24.85
C THR A 163 9.91 7.95 -23.39
N PRO A 164 10.11 6.86 -22.64
CA PRO A 164 10.82 6.93 -21.36
C PRO A 164 12.29 7.30 -21.64
N GLY A 165 12.77 8.38 -21.02
CA GLY A 165 14.20 8.71 -20.96
C GLY A 165 14.98 7.80 -20.03
#